data_AF-A0A2E1H385-F1
#
_entry.id   AF-A0A2E1H385-F1
#
_cell.length_a   1.000
_cell.length_b   1.000
_cell.length_c   1.000
_cell.angle_alpha   90.00
_cell.angle_beta   90.00
_cell.angle_gamma   90.00
#
_symmetry.space_group_name_H-M   'P 1'
#
loop_
_entity.id
_entity.type
_entity.pdbx_description
1 polymer ?
#
loop_
_entity_poly.entity_id
_entity_poly.type
_entity_poly.pdbx_seq_one_letter_code
_entity_poly.pdbx_strand_id
1 'polypeptide(L)'
;MTTLTQSQDLEMFDARGSLARAEHELNLFNSFGKVETEKSLRLDLLLEQDALDDSTEELEQLKIMYDRNNLADVTAQMVLNRAERNLQRQQISVELAQSEITKWVQLGMARAQTDLDYDVTYAKLNIAYLEAEHTSSRAELNAEINDLKLFIAELRADSEDE
;
A
#
# COMPACT_ATOMS: atom_id res chain seq x y z
N MET A 1 -29.91 -12.27 -26.18
CA MET A 1 -28.48 -12.48 -26.44
C MET A 1 -27.64 -11.23 -26.23
N THR A 2 -28.12 -10.03 -26.59
CA THR A 2 -27.39 -8.76 -26.45
C THR A 2 -27.08 -8.32 -25.02
N THR A 3 -27.96 -8.57 -24.06
CA THR A 3 -27.78 -8.12 -22.66
C THR A 3 -26.73 -8.91 -21.88
N LEU A 4 -26.65 -10.22 -22.09
CA LEU A 4 -25.65 -11.09 -21.44
C LEU A 4 -24.23 -10.74 -21.92
N THR A 5 -24.05 -10.59 -23.25
CA THR A 5 -22.77 -10.20 -23.82
C THR A 5 -22.34 -8.81 -23.37
N GLN A 6 -23.28 -7.85 -23.27
CA GLN A 6 -22.99 -6.53 -22.72
C GLN A 6 -22.56 -6.55 -21.25
N SER A 7 -23.14 -7.42 -20.42
CA SER A 7 -22.71 -7.58 -19.02
C SER A 7 -21.30 -8.15 -18.92
N GLN A 8 -21.03 -9.23 -19.66
CA GLN A 8 -19.72 -9.89 -19.71
C GLN A 8 -18.62 -8.94 -20.21
N ASP A 9 -18.92 -8.14 -21.23
CA ASP A 9 -17.97 -7.16 -21.75
C ASP A 9 -17.65 -6.06 -20.73
N LEU A 10 -18.66 -5.61 -19.96
CA LEU A 10 -18.48 -4.62 -18.91
C LEU A 10 -17.65 -5.18 -17.73
N GLU A 11 -17.96 -6.39 -17.28
CA GLU A 11 -17.21 -7.08 -16.22
C GLU A 11 -15.74 -7.28 -16.61
N MET A 12 -15.49 -7.68 -17.86
CA MET A 12 -14.14 -7.81 -18.40
C MET A 12 -13.42 -6.46 -18.50
N PHE A 13 -14.12 -5.39 -18.89
CA PHE A 13 -13.57 -4.04 -18.94
C PHE A 13 -13.14 -3.57 -17.54
N ASP A 14 -13.99 -3.76 -16.53
CA ASP A 14 -13.70 -3.37 -15.15
C ASP A 14 -12.56 -4.19 -14.54
N ALA A 15 -12.49 -5.50 -14.84
CA ALA A 15 -11.39 -6.36 -14.40
C ALA A 15 -10.05 -5.93 -15.02
N ARG A 16 -10.02 -5.59 -16.32
CA ARG A 16 -8.84 -5.05 -17.00
C ARG A 16 -8.44 -3.69 -16.46
N GLY A 17 -9.41 -2.83 -16.16
CA GLY A 17 -9.17 -1.55 -15.50
C GLY A 17 -8.55 -1.73 -14.12
N SER A 18 -9.00 -2.72 -13.36
CA SER A 18 -8.43 -3.07 -12.05
C SER A 18 -6.99 -3.56 -12.17
N LEU A 19 -6.69 -4.43 -13.14
CA LEU A 19 -5.32 -4.87 -13.41
C LEU A 19 -4.41 -3.70 -13.78
N ALA A 20 -4.86 -2.83 -14.69
CA ALA A 20 -4.08 -1.68 -15.13
C ALA A 20 -3.73 -0.74 -13.96
N ARG A 21 -4.66 -0.54 -13.01
CA ARG A 21 -4.40 0.24 -11.79
C ARG A 21 -3.38 -0.44 -10.89
N ALA A 22 -3.55 -1.73 -10.60
CA ALA A 22 -2.60 -2.47 -9.76
C ALA A 22 -1.18 -2.48 -10.35
N GLU A 23 -1.06 -2.69 -11.66
CA GLU A 23 0.24 -2.63 -12.36
C GLU A 23 0.84 -1.22 -12.35
N HIS A 24 0.00 -0.18 -12.45
CA HIS A 24 0.45 1.21 -12.35
C HIS A 24 0.97 1.53 -10.95
N GLU A 25 0.25 1.14 -9.90
CA GLU A 25 0.66 1.35 -8.50
C GLU A 25 1.96 0.62 -8.18
N LEU A 26 2.10 -0.63 -8.61
CA LEU A 26 3.34 -1.40 -8.52
C LEU A 26 4.50 -0.68 -9.22
N ASN A 27 4.25 -0.13 -10.41
CA ASN A 27 5.26 0.62 -11.16
C ASN A 27 5.67 1.92 -10.44
N LEU A 28 4.70 2.68 -9.93
CA LEU A 28 4.99 3.90 -9.16
C LEU A 28 5.81 3.58 -7.91
N PHE A 29 5.46 2.52 -7.20
CA PHE A 29 6.22 2.08 -6.04
C PHE A 29 7.67 1.71 -6.40
N ASN A 30 7.85 0.95 -7.48
CA ASN A 30 9.17 0.55 -7.97
C ASN A 30 10.01 1.73 -8.48
N SER A 31 9.39 2.69 -9.15
CA SER A 31 10.06 3.82 -9.78
C SER A 31 10.39 4.93 -8.78
N PHE A 32 9.50 5.16 -7.81
CA PHE A 32 9.57 6.32 -6.91
C PHE A 32 9.35 5.93 -5.45
N GLY A 33 8.29 5.18 -5.16
CA GLY A 33 7.83 4.95 -3.78
C GLY A 33 8.91 4.42 -2.84
N LYS A 34 9.72 3.45 -3.28
CA LYS A 34 10.84 2.91 -2.48
C LYS A 34 11.81 4.00 -2.01
N VAL A 35 12.23 4.84 -2.95
CA VAL A 35 13.22 5.90 -2.73
C VAL A 35 12.60 7.07 -1.97
N GLU A 36 11.35 7.42 -2.26
CA GLU A 36 10.64 8.51 -1.57
C GLU A 36 10.37 8.18 -0.11
N THR A 37 9.92 6.97 0.20
CA THR A 37 9.75 6.53 1.59
C THR A 37 11.08 6.54 2.35
N GLU A 38 12.16 6.03 1.75
CA GLU A 38 13.47 6.06 2.39
C GLU A 38 13.96 7.50 2.64
N LYS A 39 13.79 8.40 1.66
CA LYS A 39 14.13 9.82 1.81
C LYS A 39 13.32 10.50 2.91
N SER A 40 12.02 10.21 3.00
CA SER A 40 11.16 10.74 4.07
C SER A 40 11.67 10.30 5.44
N LEU A 41 11.96 9.01 5.63
CA LEU A 41 12.48 8.49 6.89
C LEU A 41 13.85 9.08 7.26
N ARG A 42 14.71 9.33 6.26
CA ARG A 42 16.00 10.01 6.47
C ARG A 42 15.82 11.48 6.86
N LEU A 43 14.82 12.16 6.31
CA LEU A 43 14.49 13.53 6.71
C LEU A 43 13.99 13.54 8.16
N ASP A 44 13.12 12.60 8.54
CA ASP A 44 12.64 12.48 9.92
C ASP A 44 13.82 12.27 10.89
N LEU A 45 14.76 11.38 10.56
CA LEU A 45 15.98 11.19 11.35
C LEU A 45 16.79 12.49 11.49
N LEU A 46 16.97 13.24 10.39
CA LEU A 46 17.71 14.49 10.42
C LEU A 46 17.05 15.51 11.37
N LEU A 47 15.72 15.64 11.31
CA LEU A 47 14.98 16.55 12.19
C LEU A 47 15.11 16.17 13.66
N GLU A 48 15.08 14.87 13.98
CA GLU A 48 15.30 14.39 15.35
C GLU A 48 16.75 14.61 15.82
N GLN A 49 17.73 14.51 14.91
CA GLN A 49 19.13 14.82 15.21
C GLN A 49 19.34 16.30 15.50
N ASP A 50 18.78 17.19 14.69
CA ASP A 50 18.83 18.63 14.93
C ASP A 50 18.19 18.98 16.29
N ALA A 51 17.04 18.37 16.61
CA ALA A 51 16.37 18.57 17.90
C ALA A 51 17.20 18.05 19.10
N LEU A 52 17.97 16.99 18.91
CA LEU A 52 18.90 16.47 19.91
C LEU A 52 20.07 17.43 20.14
N ASP A 53 20.64 17.98 19.06
CA ASP A 53 21.74 18.94 19.12
C ASP A 53 21.29 20.23 19.84
N ASP A 54 20.12 20.76 19.49
CA ASP A 54 19.51 21.92 20.15
C ASP A 54 19.30 21.67 21.66
N SER A 55 18.76 20.51 22.03
CA SER A 55 18.55 20.16 23.45
C SER A 55 19.87 19.95 24.21
N THR A 56 20.93 19.55 23.51
CA THR A 56 22.28 19.39 24.09
C THR A 56 22.88 20.76 24.36
N GLU A 57 22.82 21.66 23.38
CA GLU A 57 23.30 23.03 23.51
C GLU A 57 22.54 23.78 24.62
N GLU A 58 21.22 23.68 24.66
CA GLU A 58 20.40 24.32 25.70
C GLU A 58 20.80 23.85 27.11
N LEU A 59 21.00 22.54 27.30
CA LEU A 59 21.43 22.00 28.59
C LEU A 59 22.81 22.52 29.00
N GLU A 60 23.75 22.61 28.06
CA GLU A 60 25.08 23.16 28.31
C GLU A 60 25.02 24.64 28.71
N GLN A 61 24.22 25.43 28.00
CA GLN A 61 23.99 26.84 28.34
C GLN A 61 23.40 27.00 29.74
N LEU A 62 22.39 26.20 30.10
CA LEU A 62 21.77 26.23 31.43
C LEU A 62 22.78 25.86 32.53
N LYS A 63 23.63 24.86 32.30
CA LYS A 63 24.71 24.49 33.25
C LYS A 63 25.68 25.65 33.47
N ILE A 64 26.13 26.30 32.40
CA ILE A 64 27.03 27.47 32.49
C ILE A 64 26.37 28.63 33.26
N MET A 65 25.09 28.89 33.02
CA MET A 65 24.35 29.97 33.68
C MET A 65 24.20 29.73 35.19
N TYR A 66 23.88 28.50 35.59
CA TYR A 66 23.63 28.19 37.00
C TYR A 66 24.90 27.88 37.80
N ASP A 67 25.97 27.35 37.18
CA ASP A 67 27.28 27.16 37.82
C ASP A 67 27.89 28.49 38.30
N ARG A 68 27.63 29.59 37.60
CA ARG A 68 28.13 30.93 37.96
C ARG A 68 27.40 31.57 39.15
N ASN A 69 26.26 31.03 39.59
CA ASN A 69 25.36 31.66 40.57
C ASN A 69 25.33 31.01 41.97
N ASN A 70 26.23 30.07 42.28
CA ASN A 70 26.33 29.39 43.58
C ASN A 70 25.00 28.70 43.98
N LEU A 71 24.79 27.51 43.42
CA LEU A 71 23.60 26.64 43.44
C LEU A 71 23.03 26.28 44.84
N ALA A 72 22.45 27.26 45.54
CA ALA A 72 21.57 27.02 46.68
C ALA A 72 20.07 27.18 46.33
N ASP A 73 19.73 27.38 45.05
CA ASP A 73 18.35 27.54 44.59
C ASP A 73 17.80 26.22 44.03
N VAL A 74 16.85 25.62 44.76
CA VAL A 74 16.09 24.43 44.35
C VAL A 74 15.44 24.61 42.97
N THR A 75 15.06 25.85 42.61
CA THR A 75 14.49 26.18 41.31
C THR A 75 15.47 25.94 40.17
N ALA A 76 16.74 26.28 40.34
CA ALA A 76 17.78 26.05 39.34
C ALA A 76 17.98 24.56 39.06
N GLN A 77 18.03 23.74 40.11
CA GLN A 77 18.12 22.30 39.98
C GLN A 77 16.90 21.71 39.24
N MET A 78 15.69 22.22 39.50
CA MET A 78 14.49 21.77 38.81
C MET A 78 14.54 22.06 37.30
N VAL A 79 15.07 23.22 36.90
CA VAL A 79 15.26 23.59 35.48
C VAL A 79 16.27 22.67 34.81
N LEU A 80 17.45 22.47 35.43
CA LEU A 80 18.47 21.55 34.91
C LEU A 80 17.93 20.12 34.75
N ASN A 81 17.24 19.60 35.77
CA ASN A 81 16.63 18.27 35.70
C ASN A 81 15.59 18.16 34.57
N ARG A 82 14.86 19.24 34.25
CA ARG A 82 13.89 19.26 33.16
C ARG A 82 14.59 19.21 31.80
N ALA A 83 15.65 19.99 31.63
CA ALA A 83 16.47 20.00 30.43
C ALA A 83 17.14 18.63 30.19
N GLU A 84 17.68 17.99 31.24
CA GLU A 84 18.23 16.62 31.16
C GLU A 84 17.18 15.60 30.72
N ARG A 85 15.96 15.66 31.27
CA ARG A 85 14.86 14.80 30.80
C ARG A 85 14.46 15.09 29.36
N ASN A 86 14.60 16.34 28.90
CA ASN A 86 14.32 16.68 27.51
C ASN A 86 15.37 16.07 26.58
N LEU A 87 16.64 16.22 26.93
CA LEU A 87 17.76 15.62 26.22
C LEU A 87 17.58 14.10 26.09
N GLN A 88 17.26 13.42 27.20
CA GLN A 88 16.99 11.98 27.20
C GLN A 88 15.85 11.59 26.27
N ARG A 89 14.78 12.40 26.19
CA ARG A 89 13.68 12.14 25.24
C ARG A 89 14.16 12.27 23.79
N GLN A 90 14.95 13.29 23.46
CA GLN A 90 15.44 13.45 22.10
C GLN A 90 16.43 12.36 21.69
N GLN A 91 17.25 11.87 22.62
CA GLN A 91 18.10 10.69 22.38
C GLN A 91 17.27 9.47 21.97
N ILE A 92 16.17 9.21 22.68
CA ILE A 92 15.23 8.13 22.35
C ILE A 92 14.54 8.39 21.01
N SER A 93 14.12 9.61 20.71
CA SER A 93 13.51 9.95 19.43
C SER A 93 14.42 9.65 18.24
N VAL A 94 15.71 10.00 18.34
CA VAL A 94 16.72 9.67 17.32
C VAL A 94 16.88 8.16 17.17
N GLU A 95 16.97 7.40 18.26
CA GLU A 95 17.06 5.93 18.22
C GLU A 95 15.83 5.30 17.53
N LEU A 96 14.63 5.82 17.81
CA LEU A 96 13.40 5.38 17.17
C LEU A 96 13.41 5.67 15.66
N ALA A 97 13.79 6.88 15.25
CA ALA A 97 13.89 7.25 13.83
C ALA A 97 14.91 6.36 13.08
N GLN A 98 16.07 6.08 13.69
CA GLN A 98 17.05 5.13 13.14
C GLN A 98 16.48 3.72 13.03
N SER A 99 15.72 3.28 14.03
CA SER A 99 15.05 1.98 14.03
C SER A 99 14.03 1.87 12.90
N GLU A 100 13.24 2.92 12.65
CA GLU A 100 12.26 2.94 11.56
C GLU A 100 12.92 2.83 10.17
N ILE A 101 14.02 3.54 9.93
CA ILE A 101 14.81 3.36 8.69
C ILE A 101 15.27 1.91 8.56
N THR A 102 15.80 1.33 9.64
CA THR A 102 16.28 -0.06 9.65
C THR A 102 15.15 -1.04 9.35
N LYS A 103 13.99 -0.89 10.00
CA LYS A 103 12.80 -1.72 9.76
C LYS A 103 12.32 -1.60 8.32
N TRP A 104 12.28 -0.39 7.76
CA TRP A 104 11.90 -0.16 6.38
C TRP A 104 12.81 -0.92 5.42
N VAL A 105 14.13 -0.79 5.58
CA VAL A 105 15.12 -1.44 4.72
C VAL A 105 15.08 -2.97 4.85
N GLN A 106 14.94 -3.49 6.08
CA GLN A 106 14.99 -4.94 6.31
C GLN A 106 13.68 -5.66 5.97
N LEU A 107 12.53 -5.01 6.19
CA LEU A 107 11.23 -5.67 6.17
C LEU A 107 10.16 -4.85 5.43
N GLY A 108 10.07 -3.54 5.72
CA GLY A 108 8.98 -2.69 5.24
C GLY A 108 8.90 -2.62 3.72
N MET A 109 10.05 -2.46 3.04
CA MET A 109 10.11 -2.40 1.58
C MET A 109 9.68 -3.70 0.93
N ALA A 110 10.16 -4.84 1.44
CA ALA A 110 9.82 -6.16 0.91
C ALA A 110 8.34 -6.49 1.14
N ARG A 111 7.78 -6.09 2.29
CA ARG A 111 6.36 -6.25 2.59
C ARG A 111 5.48 -5.42 1.65
N ALA A 112 5.77 -4.13 1.51
CA ALA A 112 5.04 -3.25 0.60
C ALA A 112 5.10 -3.75 -0.86
N GLN A 113 6.26 -4.25 -1.28
CA GLN A 113 6.42 -4.90 -2.58
C GLN A 113 5.51 -6.13 -2.73
N THR A 114 5.51 -7.00 -1.72
CA THR A 114 4.72 -8.24 -1.72
C THR A 114 3.22 -7.97 -1.76
N ASP A 115 2.76 -6.95 -1.02
CA ASP A 115 1.35 -6.57 -1.00
C ASP A 115 0.89 -6.09 -2.39
N LEU A 116 1.69 -5.26 -3.08
CA LEU A 116 1.37 -4.81 -4.43
C LEU A 116 1.49 -5.94 -5.48
N ASP A 117 2.47 -6.83 -5.35
CA ASP A 117 2.61 -8.01 -6.21
C ASP A 117 1.40 -8.95 -6.05
N TYR A 118 0.88 -9.08 -4.83
CA TYR A 118 -0.35 -9.82 -4.54
C TYR A 118 -1.55 -9.19 -5.26
N ASP A 119 -1.71 -7.87 -5.20
CA ASP A 119 -2.83 -7.17 -5.87
C ASP A 119 -2.81 -7.37 -7.39
N VAL A 120 -1.63 -7.28 -8.02
CA VAL A 120 -1.46 -7.57 -9.45
C VAL A 120 -1.80 -9.03 -9.75
N THR A 121 -1.32 -9.95 -8.92
CA THR A 121 -1.57 -11.40 -9.09
C THR A 121 -3.06 -11.71 -8.96
N TYR A 122 -3.72 -11.13 -7.98
CA TYR A 122 -5.15 -11.29 -7.75
C TYR A 122 -5.97 -10.73 -8.91
N ALA A 123 -5.63 -9.54 -9.41
CA ALA A 123 -6.29 -8.95 -10.58
C ALA A 123 -6.13 -9.82 -11.84
N LYS A 124 -4.94 -10.40 -12.07
CA LYS A 124 -4.71 -11.36 -13.17
C LYS A 124 -5.54 -12.63 -13.03
N LEU A 125 -5.63 -13.17 -11.81
CA LEU A 125 -6.43 -14.35 -11.53
C LEU A 125 -7.92 -14.07 -11.78
N ASN A 126 -8.42 -12.90 -11.39
CA ASN A 126 -9.80 -12.51 -11.64
C ASN A 126 -10.13 -12.44 -13.13
N ILE A 127 -9.24 -11.86 -13.95
CA ILE A 127 -9.40 -11.87 -15.42
C ILE A 127 -9.45 -13.29 -15.96
N ALA A 128 -8.51 -14.15 -15.55
CA ALA A 128 -8.47 -15.54 -16.00
C ALA A 128 -9.75 -16.32 -15.61
N TYR A 129 -10.29 -16.05 -14.42
CA TYR A 129 -11.57 -16.61 -13.98
C TYR A 129 -12.73 -16.17 -14.87
N LEU A 130 -12.86 -14.86 -15.11
CA LEU A 130 -13.92 -14.31 -15.98
C LEU A 130 -13.79 -14.81 -17.42
N GLU A 131 -12.58 -14.94 -17.96
CA GLU A 131 -12.35 -15.51 -19.29
C GLU A 131 -12.83 -16.97 -19.39
N ALA A 132 -12.54 -17.78 -18.36
CA ALA A 132 -12.99 -19.16 -18.30
C ALA A 132 -14.53 -19.24 -18.16
N GLU A 133 -15.12 -18.42 -17.30
CA GLU A 133 -16.57 -18.33 -17.10
C GLU A 133 -17.28 -17.94 -18.39
N HIS A 134 -16.86 -16.85 -19.05
CA HIS A 134 -17.45 -16.40 -20.30
C HIS A 134 -17.34 -17.46 -21.40
N THR A 135 -16.22 -18.19 -21.45
CA THR A 135 -16.03 -19.29 -22.40
C THR A 135 -17.03 -20.43 -22.13
N SER A 136 -17.22 -20.81 -20.86
CA SER A 136 -18.20 -21.82 -20.46
C SER A 136 -19.63 -21.40 -20.81
N SER A 137 -20.05 -20.19 -20.42
CA SER A 137 -21.39 -19.69 -20.71
C SER A 137 -21.69 -19.63 -22.21
N ARG A 138 -20.69 -19.27 -23.04
CA ARG A 138 -20.84 -19.28 -24.50
C ARG A 138 -20.98 -20.70 -25.06
N ALA A 139 -20.27 -21.68 -24.50
CA ALA A 139 -20.39 -23.08 -24.91
C ALA A 139 -21.79 -23.63 -24.57
N GLU A 140 -22.29 -23.38 -23.36
CA GLU A 140 -23.63 -23.77 -22.91
C GLU A 140 -24.73 -23.15 -23.78
N LEU A 141 -24.65 -21.83 -24.03
CA LEU A 141 -25.62 -21.14 -24.87
C LEU A 141 -25.63 -21.69 -26.31
N ASN A 142 -24.45 -22.02 -26.86
CA ASN A 142 -24.36 -22.60 -28.19
C ASN A 142 -24.96 -24.01 -28.25
N ALA A 143 -24.79 -24.83 -27.21
CA ALA A 143 -25.43 -26.13 -27.11
C ALA A 143 -26.95 -26.00 -27.09
N GLU A 144 -27.50 -25.12 -26.25
CA GLU A 144 -28.93 -24.84 -26.16
C GLU A 144 -29.51 -24.33 -27.50
N ILE A 145 -28.80 -23.44 -28.20
CA ILE A 145 -29.20 -22.97 -29.53
C ILE A 145 -29.25 -24.13 -30.54
N ASN A 146 -28.29 -25.05 -30.49
CA ASN A 146 -28.27 -26.19 -31.39
C ASN A 146 -29.41 -27.17 -31.10
N ASP A 147 -29.72 -27.42 -29.84
CA ASP A 147 -30.85 -28.25 -29.42
C ASP A 147 -32.18 -27.63 -29.87
N LEU A 148 -32.37 -26.32 -29.68
CA LEU A 148 -33.56 -25.60 -30.15
C LEU A 148 -33.69 -25.62 -31.67
N LYS A 149 -32.58 -25.51 -32.41
CA LYS A 149 -32.59 -25.63 -33.88
C LYS A 149 -33.00 -27.02 -34.34
N LEU A 150 -32.52 -28.06 -33.67
CA LEU A 150 -32.91 -29.45 -33.94
C LEU A 150 -34.40 -29.64 -33.69
N PHE A 151 -34.89 -29.20 -32.53
CA PHE A 151 -36.31 -29.27 -32.19
C PHE A 151 -37.20 -28.53 -33.19
N ILE A 152 -36.80 -27.34 -33.64
CA ILE A 152 -37.53 -26.59 -34.69
C ILE A 152 -37.49 -27.35 -36.03
N ALA A 153 -36.39 -28.01 -36.37
CA ALA A 153 -36.28 -28.80 -37.60
C ALA A 153 -37.19 -30.03 -37.57
N GLU A 154 -37.27 -30.72 -36.43
CA GLU A 154 -38.19 -31.84 -36.20
C GLU A 154 -39.66 -31.38 -36.34
N LEU A 155 -40.04 -30.29 -35.68
CA LEU A 155 -41.39 -29.74 -35.80
C LEU A 155 -41.77 -29.34 -37.23
N ARG A 156 -40.81 -28.86 -38.03
CA ARG A 156 -41.04 -28.51 -39.44
C ARG A 156 -41.26 -29.76 -40.30
N ALA A 157 -40.44 -30.79 -40.09
CA ALA A 157 -40.61 -32.06 -40.81
C ALA A 157 -41.98 -32.68 -40.51
N ASP A 158 -42.39 -32.72 -39.24
CA ASP A 158 -43.70 -33.23 -38.84
C ASP A 158 -44.87 -32.42 -39.45
N SER A 159 -44.69 -31.12 -39.68
CA SER A 159 -45.72 -30.26 -40.30
C SER A 159 -45.80 -30.33 -41.83
N GLU A 160 -44.76 -30.86 -42.49
CA GLU A 160 -44.72 -31.06 -43.95
C GLU A 160 -45.28 -32.44 -44.37
N ASP A 161 -45.40 -33.37 -43.42
CA ASP A 161 -45.93 -34.74 -43.61
C ASP A 161 -47.46 -34.86 -43.33
N GLU A 162 -48.15 -33.78 -42.93
CA GLU A 162 -49.63 -33.66 -42.81
C GLU A 162 -50.29 -32.97 -44.03
#